data_AF-A0A972LUX3-F1
#
_entry.id   AF-A0A972LUX3-F1
#
_cell.length_a   1.000
_cell.length_b   1.000
_cell.length_c   1.000
_cell.angle_alpha   90.00
_cell.angle_beta   90.00
_cell.angle_gamma   90.00
#
_symmetry.space_group_name_H-M   'P 1'
#
loop_
_entity.id
_entity.type
_entity.pdbx_description
1 polymer ?
#
loop_
_entity_poly.entity_id
_entity_poly.type
_entity_poly.pdbx_seq_one_letter_code
_entity_poly.pdbx_strand_id
1 'polypeptide(L)'
;PVSLELLSPRWLPELPVDRINGGPLRYRVSEEGVVVYSLGTDTDDDQGRPPLEGSARYDVFSPSPITAGLAPSEVRKRDGDWVIWSTLKKELEKE
;
A
#
# COMPACT_ATOMS: atom_id res chain seq x y z
N PRO A 1 -8.65 -11.81 11.43
CA PRO A 1 -7.32 -12.23 11.95
C PRO A 1 -6.53 -11.00 12.41
N VAL A 2 -5.73 -11.15 13.48
CA VAL A 2 -4.88 -10.04 13.97
C VAL A 2 -3.54 -9.94 13.23
N SER A 3 -3.18 -10.96 12.44
CA SER A 3 -1.97 -10.98 11.62
C SER A 3 -2.11 -11.92 10.41
N LEU A 4 -1.25 -11.80 9.40
CA LEU A 4 -1.26 -12.64 8.20
C LEU A 4 -0.76 -14.06 8.48
N GLU A 5 0.17 -14.23 9.41
CA GLU A 5 0.76 -15.52 9.79
C GLU A 5 -0.32 -16.53 10.19
N LEU A 6 -1.41 -16.05 10.79
CA LEU A 6 -2.55 -16.88 11.17
C LEU A 6 -3.31 -17.46 9.97
N LEU A 7 -3.13 -16.90 8.76
CA LEU A 7 -3.76 -17.40 7.55
C LEU A 7 -3.10 -18.67 7.00
N SER A 8 -1.84 -18.92 7.38
CA SER A 8 -1.07 -20.08 6.94
C SER A 8 -0.84 -21.07 8.10
N PRO A 9 -0.82 -22.39 7.85
CA PRO A 9 -1.07 -23.07 6.58
C PRO A 9 -2.57 -23.34 6.30
N ARG A 10 -3.47 -22.93 7.21
CA ARG A 10 -4.88 -23.35 7.18
C ARG A 10 -5.63 -22.88 5.94
N TRP A 11 -5.46 -21.62 5.55
CA TRP A 11 -6.17 -21.00 4.42
C TRP A 11 -5.23 -20.69 3.25
N LEU A 12 -3.96 -20.40 3.53
CA LEU A 12 -2.92 -20.17 2.53
C LEU A 12 -1.75 -21.14 2.78
N PRO A 13 -1.21 -21.80 1.75
CA PRO A 13 -0.07 -22.70 1.93
C PRO A 13 1.16 -21.99 2.50
N GLU A 14 1.36 -20.73 2.11
CA GLU A 14 2.39 -19.82 2.61
C GLU A 14 1.89 -18.38 2.51
N LEU A 15 2.59 -17.44 3.16
CA LEU A 15 2.23 -16.02 3.05
C LEU A 15 2.61 -15.48 1.67
N PRO A 16 1.74 -14.69 1.02
CA PRO A 16 2.09 -14.04 -0.23
C PRO A 16 3.29 -13.11 -0.04
N VAL A 17 4.23 -13.18 -0.98
CA VAL A 17 5.47 -12.40 -0.96
C VAL A 17 5.24 -11.03 -1.61
N ASP A 18 5.74 -9.98 -0.96
CA ASP A 18 5.91 -8.64 -1.51
C ASP A 18 7.06 -8.63 -2.51
N ARG A 19 6.77 -8.26 -3.76
CA ARG A 19 7.75 -8.26 -4.86
C ARG A 19 8.82 -7.18 -4.71
N ILE A 20 8.61 -6.19 -3.85
CA ILE A 20 9.54 -5.08 -3.65
C ILE A 20 10.68 -5.48 -2.73
N ASN A 21 10.38 -6.14 -1.61
CA ASN A 21 11.37 -6.47 -0.57
C ASN A 21 11.64 -7.97 -0.42
N GLY A 22 10.85 -8.85 -1.06
CA GLY A 22 10.98 -10.30 -0.99
C GLY A 22 10.48 -10.94 0.32
N GLY A 23 9.98 -10.15 1.27
CA GLY A 23 9.30 -10.62 2.49
C GLY A 23 7.79 -10.79 2.28
N PRO A 24 7.02 -11.15 3.32
CA PRO A 24 5.56 -11.24 3.21
C PRO A 24 4.92 -9.87 2.90
N LEU A 25 3.76 -9.88 2.26
CA LEU A 25 2.89 -8.70 2.18
C LEU A 25 2.60 -8.16 3.59
N ARG A 26 2.38 -6.86 3.68
CA ARG A 26 2.05 -6.18 4.93
C ARG A 26 0.54 -6.20 5.17
N TYR A 27 0.19 -6.19 6.44
CA TYR A 27 -1.18 -6.29 6.91
C TYR A 27 -1.40 -5.39 8.11
N ARG A 28 -2.42 -4.54 8.01
CA ARG A 28 -2.81 -3.63 9.09
C ARG A 28 -4.26 -3.90 9.45
N VAL A 29 -4.51 -4.04 10.75
CA VAL A 29 -5.85 -4.07 11.34
C VAL A 29 -6.01 -2.80 12.16
N SER A 30 -7.10 -2.08 11.93
CA SER A 30 -7.53 -0.94 12.73
C SER A 30 -9.02 -1.05 13.06
N GLU A 31 -9.54 -0.11 13.84
CA GLU A 31 -10.98 -0.03 14.12
C GLU A 31 -11.82 0.23 12.86
N GLU A 32 -11.23 0.88 11.85
CA GLU A 32 -11.87 1.21 10.58
C GLU A 32 -11.92 0.03 9.61
N GLY A 33 -11.12 -1.01 9.85
CA GLY A 33 -11.07 -2.20 9.02
C GLY A 33 -9.66 -2.77 8.84
N VAL A 34 -9.44 -3.39 7.68
CA VAL A 34 -8.25 -4.17 7.37
C VAL A 34 -7.67 -3.73 6.05
N VAL A 35 -6.34 -3.64 5.95
CA VAL A 35 -5.59 -3.35 4.73
C VAL A 35 -4.52 -4.40 4.50
N VAL A 36 -4.42 -4.91 3.28
CA VAL A 36 -3.30 -5.72 2.77
C VAL A 36 -2.58 -4.90 1.72
N TYR A 37 -1.27 -4.71 1.87
CA TYR A 37 -0.48 -3.82 1.02
C TYR A 37 0.96 -4.30 0.82
N SER A 38 1.60 -3.76 -0.21
CA SER A 38 3.05 -3.82 -0.48
C SER A 38 3.65 -2.45 -0.23
N LEU A 39 4.94 -2.39 0.08
CA LEU A 39 5.69 -1.12 0.22
C LEU A 39 5.56 -0.22 -1.01
N GLY A 40 5.30 -0.79 -2.18
CA GLY A 40 5.40 -0.03 -3.41
C GLY A 40 6.85 0.29 -3.77
N THR A 41 7.03 0.93 -4.92
CA THR A 41 8.33 1.05 -5.58
C THR A 41 9.23 2.16 -5.01
N ASP A 42 8.71 3.02 -4.15
CA ASP A 42 9.48 4.00 -3.37
C ASP A 42 10.14 3.40 -2.11
N THR A 43 9.74 2.19 -1.73
CA THR A 43 10.26 1.42 -0.58
C THR A 43 10.03 2.06 0.78
N ASP A 44 9.21 3.11 0.85
CA ASP A 44 8.78 3.72 2.10
C ASP A 44 7.53 3.02 2.61
N ASP A 45 7.38 2.91 3.93
CA ASP A 45 6.24 2.25 4.55
C ASP A 45 5.25 3.28 5.10
N ASP A 46 4.18 3.49 4.34
CA ASP A 46 3.12 4.43 4.65
C ASP A 46 1.95 3.80 5.44
N GLN A 47 2.19 2.63 6.02
CA GLN A 47 1.22 1.87 6.83
C GLN A 47 -0.07 1.51 6.08
N GLY A 48 0.01 1.27 4.78
CA GLY A 48 -1.10 0.93 3.91
C GLY A 48 -1.96 2.14 3.54
N ARG A 49 -1.41 3.36 3.62
CA ARG A 49 -2.07 4.56 3.09
C ARG A 49 -1.89 4.58 1.57
N PRO A 50 -2.98 4.54 0.77
CA PRO A 50 -2.85 4.67 -0.67
C PRO A 50 -2.51 6.11 -1.06
N PRO A 51 -1.93 6.33 -2.26
CA PRO A 51 -1.71 7.66 -2.79
C PRO A 51 -3.03 8.44 -2.98
N LEU A 52 -2.98 9.77 -2.77
CA LEU A 52 -4.15 10.64 -2.77
C LEU A 52 -4.75 10.86 -4.17
N GLU A 53 -3.92 10.94 -5.21
CA GLU A 53 -4.40 11.01 -6.59
C GLU A 53 -4.37 9.62 -7.23
N GLY A 54 -5.46 9.28 -7.92
CA GLY A 54 -5.78 7.99 -8.54
C GLY A 54 -4.86 7.56 -9.68
N SER A 55 -3.55 7.58 -9.44
CA SER A 55 -2.57 6.83 -10.21
C SER A 55 -2.78 5.34 -9.93
N ALA A 56 -3.87 4.80 -10.46
CA ALA A 56 -4.03 3.39 -10.79
C ALA A 56 -3.02 2.92 -11.87
N ARG A 57 -1.92 3.66 -12.04
CA ARG A 57 -0.72 3.23 -12.74
C ARG A 57 0.24 2.73 -11.67
N TYR A 58 0.22 1.42 -11.49
CA TYR A 58 1.16 0.61 -10.71
C TYR A 58 2.63 0.74 -11.17
N ASP A 59 2.94 1.73 -12.01
CA ASP A 59 4.14 1.87 -12.81
C ASP A 59 4.81 3.25 -12.61
N VAL A 60 4.24 4.14 -11.79
CA VAL A 60 4.72 5.54 -11.67
C VAL A 60 5.76 5.76 -10.57
N PHE A 61 5.89 4.87 -9.59
CA PHE A 61 6.80 5.11 -8.46
C PHE A 61 8.13 4.37 -8.50
N SER A 62 8.68 4.11 -9.69
CA SER A 62 10.15 4.01 -9.74
C SER A 62 10.70 5.32 -9.13
N PRO A 63 11.84 5.31 -8.40
CA PRO A 63 12.60 6.52 -8.15
C PRO A 63 13.09 7.05 -9.49
N SER A 64 12.18 7.66 -10.25
CA SER A 64 12.46 8.23 -11.55
C SER A 64 13.09 9.58 -11.29
N PRO A 65 14.08 10.00 -12.09
CA PRO A 65 14.54 11.39 -12.14
C PRO A 65 13.41 12.41 -12.46
N ILE A 66 12.17 11.94 -12.69
CA ILE A 66 10.96 12.71 -12.93
C ILE A 66 10.42 13.42 -11.66
N THR A 67 10.70 12.93 -10.44
CA THR A 67 10.32 13.64 -9.21
C THR A 67 11.33 14.72 -8.79
N ALA A 68 12.55 14.70 -9.36
CA ALA A 68 13.57 15.72 -9.14
C ALA A 68 13.15 17.04 -9.83
N GLY A 69 12.32 17.82 -9.16
CA GLY A 69 11.78 19.09 -9.67
C GLY A 69 10.28 19.30 -9.40
N LEU A 70 9.59 18.29 -8.86
CA LEU A 70 8.22 18.47 -8.41
C LEU A 70 8.15 19.26 -7.10
N ALA A 71 7.10 20.07 -6.97
CA ALA A 71 6.78 20.72 -5.70
C ALA A 71 6.50 19.65 -4.62
N PRO A 72 6.83 19.88 -3.34
CA PRO A 72 6.56 18.93 -2.26
C PRO A 72 5.09 18.48 -2.15
N SER A 73 4.14 19.34 -2.52
CA SER A 73 2.72 19.01 -2.58
C SER A 73 2.39 17.94 -3.63
N GLU A 74 3.10 17.97 -4.77
CA GLU A 74 2.94 17.00 -5.85
C GLU A 74 3.60 15.66 -5.54
N VAL A 75 4.65 15.67 -4.70
CA VAL A 75 5.24 14.44 -4.14
C VAL A 75 4.25 13.78 -3.18
N ARG A 76 3.67 14.54 -2.24
CA ARG A 76 2.70 14.02 -1.24
C ARG A 76 1.42 13.44 -1.83
N LYS A 77 0.97 13.94 -2.99
CA LYS A 77 -0.22 13.40 -3.67
C LYS A 77 -0.02 11.98 -4.20
N ARG A 78 1.24 11.61 -4.32
CA ARG A 78 1.77 10.51 -5.11
C ARG A 78 2.44 9.46 -4.21
N ASP A 79 2.91 9.91 -3.05
CA ASP A 79 3.36 9.13 -1.88
C ASP A 79 2.27 8.18 -1.35
N GLY A 80 2.61 6.92 -1.15
CA GLY A 80 1.69 5.92 -0.63
C GLY A 80 2.03 4.48 -1.00
N ASP A 81 1.57 3.55 -0.15
CA ASP A 81 1.72 2.12 -0.36
C ASP A 81 0.80 1.58 -1.45
N TRP A 82 1.20 0.43 -2.01
CA TRP A 82 0.37 -0.31 -2.95
C TRP A 82 -0.66 -1.14 -2.21
N VAL A 83 -1.86 -0.58 -2.05
CA VAL A 83 -2.99 -1.28 -1.46
C VAL A 83 -3.54 -2.33 -2.43
N ILE A 84 -3.38 -3.59 -2.08
CA ILE A 84 -3.87 -4.74 -2.86
C ILE A 84 -5.34 -5.02 -2.54
N TRP A 85 -5.68 -4.93 -1.26
CA TRP A 85 -7.04 -5.15 -0.80
C TRP A 85 -7.31 -4.42 0.51
N SER A 86 -8.53 -3.92 0.69
CA SER A 86 -8.92 -3.20 1.89
C SER A 86 -10.43 -3.31 2.16
N THR A 87 -10.81 -3.34 3.44
CA THR A 87 -12.20 -3.15 3.88
C THR A 87 -12.48 -1.73 4.35
N LEU A 88 -11.46 -0.85 4.37
CA LEU A 88 -11.65 0.54 4.76
C LEU A 88 -12.70 1.15 3.84
N LYS A 89 -13.71 1.78 4.44
CA LYS A 89 -14.61 2.61 3.65
C LYS A 89 -13.77 3.78 3.16
N LYS A 90 -13.71 3.99 1.84
CA LYS A 90 -13.34 5.30 1.32
C LYS A 90 -14.32 6.28 1.99
N GLU A 91 -13.82 7.26 2.72
CA GLU A 91 -14.59 8.46 2.98
C GLU A 91 -14.88 9.05 1.60
N LEU A 92 -15.99 8.62 1.00
CA LEU A 92 -16.58 9.28 -0.14
C LEU A 92 -16.87 10.68 0.36
N GLU A 93 -16.21 11.61 -0.32
CA GLU A 93 -16.17 13.04 -0.08
C GLU A 93 -17.48 13.57 0.51
N LYS A 94 -17.36 14.27 1.64
CA LYS A 94 -18.36 15.24 2.06
C LYS A 94 -18.52 16.26 0.93
N GLU A 95 -19.66 16.23 0.26
CA GLU A 95 -20.33 17.42 -0.27
C GLU A 95 -21.75 17.48 0.31
#